data_AF-E4X1A5-F1
#
_entry.id   AF-E4X1A5-F1
#
_cell.length_a   1.000
_cell.length_b   1.000
_cell.length_c   1.000
_cell.angle_alpha   90.00
_cell.angle_beta   90.00
_cell.angle_gamma   90.00
#
_symmetry.space_group_name_H-M   'P 1'
#
loop_
_entity.id
_entity.type
_entity.pdbx_description
1 polymer ?
#
loop_
_entity_poly.entity_id
_entity_poly.type
_entity_poly.pdbx_seq_one_letter_code
_entity_poly.pdbx_strand_id
1 'polypeptide(L)'
;MHIWDFERLNKHNFKSPFNHQLNNSYEKALNDSITRHIIWRKHFLADQCALNALFHENENKLAILPCHWNLRVWGVRECSAEKSDCFCPNLKQVRGCALLHGQGSTFRSWKNLPFATVWQTFNDASWEEIGNSSHLLLQIRKNLRNIDETKKDHPGLDILKICI
;
A
#
# COMPACT_ATOMS: atom_id res chain seq x y z
N MET A 1 -10.59 -13.81 15.47
CA MET A 1 -9.68 -13.11 14.53
C MET A 1 -8.34 -13.01 15.23
N HIS A 2 -7.36 -13.83 14.85
CA HIS A 2 -6.04 -13.79 15.47
C HIS A 2 -5.33 -12.51 15.00
N ILE A 3 -5.24 -11.55 15.90
CA ILE A 3 -4.32 -10.43 15.78
C ILE A 3 -2.94 -11.07 15.89
N TRP A 4 -2.18 -11.03 14.79
CA TRP A 4 -0.78 -11.41 14.84
C TRP A 4 -0.08 -10.29 15.60
N ASP A 5 0.18 -10.50 16.89
CA ASP A 5 1.09 -9.66 17.66
C ASP A 5 2.48 -9.81 17.02
N PHE A 6 2.80 -8.89 16.12
CA PHE A 6 4.15 -8.75 15.62
C PHE A 6 4.99 -8.18 16.75
N GLU A 7 5.69 -9.03 17.47
CA GLU A 7 6.77 -8.58 18.36
C GLU A 7 7.76 -7.75 17.52
N ARG A 8 7.85 -6.47 17.88
CA ARG A 8 8.88 -5.56 17.37
C ARG A 8 10.23 -6.20 17.67
N LEU A 9 10.94 -6.64 16.62
CA LEU A 9 12.28 -7.21 16.78
C LEU A 9 13.19 -6.14 17.38
N ASN A 10 13.58 -6.31 18.65
CA ASN A 10 14.47 -5.36 19.31
C ASN A 10 15.92 -5.62 18.88
N LYS A 11 16.78 -4.60 19.06
CA LYS A 11 18.22 -4.59 18.75
C LYS A 11 19.04 -5.77 19.32
N HIS A 12 18.54 -6.47 20.33
CA HIS A 12 19.22 -7.62 20.94
C HIS A 12 18.86 -8.96 20.27
N ASN A 13 17.76 -9.00 19.52
CA ASN A 13 17.36 -10.14 18.71
C ASN A 13 17.99 -10.13 17.30
N PHE A 14 18.61 -9.00 16.94
CA PHE A 14 19.37 -8.82 15.70
C PHE A 14 20.83 -8.51 16.04
N LYS A 15 21.62 -9.56 16.28
CA LYS A 15 23.08 -9.46 16.16
C LYS A 15 23.42 -9.83 14.72
N SER A 16 23.47 -8.86 13.81
CA SER A 16 24.13 -9.09 12.53
C SER A 16 25.60 -9.42 12.83
N PRO A 17 26.10 -10.64 12.55
CA PRO A 17 27.46 -11.01 12.96
C PRO A 17 28.55 -10.31 12.14
N PHE A 18 28.18 -9.41 11.20
CA PHE A 18 29.06 -9.03 10.09
C PHE A 18 29.03 -7.54 9.72
N ASN A 19 28.87 -6.63 10.70
CA ASN A 19 29.11 -5.20 10.49
C ASN A 19 30.49 -4.90 9.84
N HIS A 20 31.44 -5.82 9.94
CA HIS A 20 32.77 -5.74 9.32
C HIS A 20 32.85 -6.16 7.84
N GLN A 21 31.80 -6.76 7.24
CA GLN A 21 31.81 -7.23 5.86
C GLN A 21 31.27 -6.22 4.83
N LEU A 22 30.92 -5.01 5.27
CA LEU A 22 30.44 -3.91 4.40
C LEU A 22 31.59 -3.21 3.61
N ASN A 23 32.62 -3.97 3.20
CA ASN A 23 33.74 -3.50 2.37
C ASN A 23 33.43 -3.56 0.85
N ASN A 24 32.18 -3.79 0.47
CA ASN A 24 31.72 -3.72 -0.92
C ASN A 24 30.77 -2.52 -1.07
N SER A 25 30.60 -2.00 -2.30
CA SER A 25 29.64 -0.93 -2.61
C SER A 25 28.28 -1.20 -1.95
N TYR A 26 27.60 -0.14 -1.50
CA TYR A 26 26.30 -0.20 -0.81
C TYR A 26 25.30 -1.18 -1.46
N GLU A 27 25.29 -1.24 -2.79
CA GLU A 27 24.45 -2.13 -3.60
C GLU A 27 24.73 -3.62 -3.36
N LYS A 28 26.00 -4.01 -3.20
CA LYS A 28 26.37 -5.40 -2.95
C LYS A 28 26.04 -5.82 -1.51
N ALA A 29 26.23 -4.92 -0.55
CA ALA A 29 25.78 -5.11 0.83
C ALA A 29 24.25 -5.23 0.94
N LEU A 30 23.52 -4.40 0.20
CA LEU A 30 22.06 -4.43 0.10
C LEU A 30 21.58 -5.77 -0.49
N ASN A 31 22.17 -6.19 -1.62
CA ASN A 31 21.82 -7.43 -2.30
C ASN A 31 22.09 -8.66 -1.42
N ASP A 32 23.26 -8.72 -0.76
CA ASP A 32 23.61 -9.81 0.15
C ASP A 32 22.67 -9.87 1.36
N SER A 33 22.28 -8.71 1.91
CA SER A 33 21.35 -8.66 3.04
C SER A 33 19.95 -9.13 2.66
N ILE A 34 19.39 -8.64 1.54
CA ILE A 34 18.07 -9.06 1.04
C ILE A 34 18.06 -10.56 0.73
N THR A 35 19.05 -11.04 -0.02
CA THR A 35 19.17 -12.44 -0.41
C THR A 35 19.19 -13.36 0.80
N ARG A 36 19.96 -13.01 1.84
CA ARG A 36 20.00 -13.81 3.07
C ARG A 36 18.68 -13.77 3.86
N HIS A 37 18.01 -12.63 3.93
CA HIS A 37 16.72 -12.53 4.62
C HIS A 37 15.60 -13.29 3.90
N ILE A 38 15.59 -13.31 2.57
CA ILE A 38 14.58 -14.00 1.76
C ILE A 38 14.82 -15.53 1.75
N ILE A 39 16.07 -15.98 1.59
CA ILE A 39 16.38 -17.40 1.41
C ILE A 39 16.23 -18.19 2.72
N TRP A 40 16.62 -17.62 3.86
CA TRP A 40 16.73 -18.39 5.11
C TRP A 40 15.46 -18.44 5.95
N ARG A 41 14.45 -17.63 5.62
CA ARG A 41 13.22 -17.55 6.39
C ARG A 41 12.02 -17.51 5.45
N LYS A 42 11.13 -18.51 5.56
CA LYS A 42 9.79 -18.47 4.93
C LYS A 42 8.96 -17.37 5.60
N HIS A 43 9.20 -16.13 5.19
CA HIS A 43 8.52 -14.98 5.74
C HIS A 43 7.20 -14.73 5.03
N PHE A 44 6.13 -14.55 5.82
CA PHE A 44 4.94 -13.86 5.37
C PHE A 44 5.37 -12.45 4.90
N LEU A 45 4.98 -12.04 3.69
CA LEU A 45 5.40 -10.77 3.05
C LEU A 45 6.92 -10.67 2.74
N ALA A 46 7.60 -11.81 2.57
CA ALA A 46 8.95 -12.02 2.01
C ALA A 46 9.85 -10.78 1.91
N ASP A 47 9.87 -10.13 0.74
CA ASP A 47 10.69 -8.98 0.39
C ASP A 47 10.36 -7.75 1.24
N GLN A 48 9.09 -7.47 1.52
CA GLN A 48 8.68 -6.37 2.40
C GLN A 48 9.27 -6.53 3.82
N CYS A 49 9.27 -7.75 4.36
CA CYS A 49 9.87 -8.05 5.67
C CYS A 49 11.40 -7.93 5.64
N ALA A 50 12.04 -8.42 4.58
CA ALA A 50 13.49 -8.31 4.40
C ALA A 50 13.95 -6.84 4.34
N LEU A 51 13.24 -6.01 3.57
CA LEU A 51 13.52 -4.58 3.46
C LEU A 51 13.25 -3.85 4.79
N ASN A 52 12.13 -4.15 5.46
CA ASN A 52 11.84 -3.56 6.77
C ASN A 52 12.90 -3.91 7.81
N ALA A 53 13.37 -5.16 7.86
CA ALA A 53 14.44 -5.57 8.77
C ALA A 53 15.75 -4.83 8.48
N LEU A 54 16.11 -4.72 7.19
CA LEU A 54 17.32 -4.01 6.78
C LEU A 54 17.29 -2.51 7.12
N PHE A 55 16.17 -1.84 6.81
CA PHE A 55 16.04 -0.41 7.04
C PHE A 55 15.71 -0.05 8.49
N HIS A 56 15.29 -1.00 9.33
CA HIS A 56 15.11 -0.74 10.77
C HIS A 56 16.42 -0.32 11.46
N GLU A 57 17.56 -0.89 11.06
CA GLU A 57 18.88 -0.48 11.58
C GLU A 57 19.47 0.72 10.82
N ASN A 58 18.82 1.16 9.75
CA ASN A 58 19.31 2.18 8.82
C ASN A 58 18.19 3.17 8.44
N GLU A 59 17.36 3.58 9.39
CA GLU A 59 16.15 4.37 9.12
C GLU A 59 16.48 5.70 8.42
N ASN A 60 17.65 6.28 8.71
CA ASN A 60 18.16 7.49 8.06
C ASN A 60 18.49 7.32 6.57
N LYS A 61 18.54 6.10 6.05
CA LYS A 61 18.74 5.79 4.63
C LYS A 61 17.41 5.58 3.88
N LEU A 62 16.28 5.66 4.58
CA LEU A 62 14.95 5.46 4.00
C LEU A 62 14.20 6.80 3.95
N ALA A 63 13.86 7.25 2.73
CA ALA A 63 12.92 8.34 2.56
C ALA A 63 11.48 7.81 2.74
N ILE A 64 10.78 8.29 3.77
CA ILE A 64 9.38 7.94 4.00
C ILE A 64 8.50 8.81 3.11
N LEU A 65 7.79 8.17 2.18
CA LEU A 65 6.81 8.85 1.33
C LEU A 65 5.51 9.10 2.12
N PRO A 66 4.82 10.22 1.89
CA PRO A 66 3.49 10.43 2.46
C PRO A 66 2.50 9.34 2.02
N CYS A 67 1.54 9.00 2.87
CA CYS A 67 0.58 7.92 2.66
C CYS A 67 -0.18 7.95 1.31
N HIS A 68 -0.47 9.13 0.75
CA HIS A 68 -1.16 9.26 -0.53
C HIS A 68 -0.33 8.81 -1.75
N TRP A 69 0.98 8.58 -1.57
CA TRP A 69 1.86 7.99 -2.57
C TRP A 69 1.76 6.46 -2.63
N ASN A 70 1.14 5.81 -1.63
CA ASN A 70 0.98 4.36 -1.59
C ASN A 70 -0.23 4.01 -0.72
N LEU A 71 -1.42 4.46 -1.12
CA LEU A 71 -2.61 4.31 -0.29
C LEU A 71 -3.07 2.85 -0.33
N ARG A 72 -2.88 2.15 0.78
CA ARG A 72 -3.22 0.73 0.91
C ARG A 72 -4.71 0.55 1.18
N VAL A 73 -5.38 -0.29 0.40
CA VAL A 73 -6.83 -0.49 0.50
C VAL A 73 -7.29 -1.00 1.87
N TRP A 74 -6.48 -1.81 2.56
CA TRP A 74 -6.81 -2.23 3.92
C TRP A 74 -6.73 -1.06 4.93
N GLY A 75 -5.76 -0.16 4.79
CA GLY A 75 -5.68 1.06 5.60
C GLY A 75 -6.83 2.03 5.34
N VAL A 76 -7.40 2.00 4.13
CA VAL A 76 -8.62 2.75 3.80
C VAL A 76 -9.84 2.24 4.58
N ARG A 77 -9.97 0.91 4.76
CA ARG A 77 -11.05 0.31 5.57
C ARG A 77 -10.94 0.67 7.05
N GLU A 78 -9.72 0.82 7.55
CA GLU A 78 -9.46 1.25 8.93
C GLU A 78 -9.82 2.72 9.14
N CYS A 79 -9.63 3.57 8.11
CA CYS A 79 -10.00 4.99 8.10
C CYS A 79 -11.50 5.26 7.98
N SER A 80 -12.29 4.35 7.40
CA SER A 80 -13.74 4.54 7.18
C SER A 80 -14.60 4.11 8.37
N ALA A 81 -14.06 3.30 9.28
CA ALA A 81 -14.67 3.07 10.59
C ALA A 81 -14.45 4.32 11.46
N GLU A 82 -15.37 4.67 12.36
CA GLU A 82 -15.26 5.78 13.32
C GLU A 82 -14.09 5.66 14.33
N LYS A 83 -13.01 4.96 13.97
CA LYS A 83 -11.77 4.87 14.70
C LYS A 83 -10.95 6.13 14.39
N SER A 84 -10.50 6.79 15.44
CA SER A 84 -9.73 8.04 15.40
C SER A 84 -8.44 7.97 14.58
N ASP A 85 -7.93 6.76 14.31
CA ASP A 85 -6.58 6.54 13.81
C ASP A 85 -6.63 6.15 12.33
N CYS A 86 -6.94 7.12 11.47
CA CYS A 86 -6.79 6.94 10.04
C CYS A 86 -5.29 6.88 9.67
N PHE A 87 -4.89 5.85 8.92
CA PHE A 87 -3.53 5.68 8.39
C PHE A 87 -3.05 6.85 7.51
N CYS A 88 -3.99 7.63 6.94
CA CYS A 88 -3.68 8.78 6.09
C CYS A 88 -4.43 10.05 6.54
N PRO A 89 -4.03 10.67 7.67
CA PRO A 89 -4.81 11.74 8.30
C PRO A 89 -4.93 13.00 7.43
N ASN A 90 -3.92 13.30 6.61
CA ASN A 90 -3.89 14.49 5.76
C ASN A 90 -4.55 14.27 4.39
N LEU A 91 -5.21 13.15 4.16
CA LEU A 91 -5.74 12.81 2.84
C LEU A 91 -6.74 13.85 2.30
N LYS A 92 -7.62 14.37 3.17
CA LYS A 92 -8.59 15.42 2.81
C LYS A 92 -7.93 16.75 2.39
N GLN A 93 -6.72 17.01 2.86
CA GLN A 93 -5.96 18.23 2.56
C GLN A 93 -5.20 18.10 1.23
N VAL A 94 -4.61 16.93 0.96
CA VAL A 94 -3.82 16.69 -0.25
C VAL A 94 -4.69 16.52 -1.50
N ARG A 95 -5.93 16.03 -1.36
CA ARG A 95 -6.93 15.90 -2.46
C ARG A 95 -6.39 15.18 -3.70
N GLY A 96 -5.83 14.00 -3.50
CA GLY A 96 -5.31 13.18 -4.58
C GLY A 96 -4.50 12.01 -4.04
N CYS A 97 -4.58 10.87 -4.73
CA CYS A 97 -3.76 9.70 -4.45
C CYS A 97 -2.98 9.33 -5.70
N ALA A 98 -1.66 9.20 -5.57
CA ALA A 98 -0.80 8.83 -6.69
C ALA A 98 -0.93 7.34 -7.01
N LEU A 99 -1.06 6.49 -5.97
CA LEU A 99 -1.17 5.04 -6.11
C LEU A 99 -2.23 4.49 -5.14
N LEU A 100 -3.12 3.65 -5.68
CA LEU A 100 -4.02 2.79 -4.92
C LEU A 100 -3.44 1.38 -4.91
N HIS A 101 -3.11 0.86 -3.73
CA HIS A 101 -2.39 -0.39 -3.58
C HIS A 101 -3.20 -1.43 -2.81
N GLY A 102 -3.47 -2.56 -3.46
CA GLY A 102 -4.12 -3.71 -2.85
C GLY A 102 -3.60 -5.03 -3.42
N GLN A 103 -3.96 -6.14 -2.79
CA GLN A 103 -3.74 -7.46 -3.38
C GLN A 103 -4.71 -7.65 -4.56
N GLY A 104 -4.42 -8.57 -5.49
CA GLY A 104 -5.26 -8.73 -6.69
C GLY A 104 -6.75 -8.99 -6.41
N SER A 105 -7.07 -9.65 -5.29
CA SER A 105 -8.46 -9.89 -4.84
C SER A 105 -9.19 -8.61 -4.41
N THR A 106 -8.45 -7.58 -4.01
CA THR A 106 -8.99 -6.27 -3.63
C THR A 106 -9.74 -5.61 -4.78
N PHE A 107 -9.21 -5.73 -6.00
CA PHE A 107 -9.73 -5.06 -7.19
C PHE A 107 -10.71 -5.91 -8.01
N ARG A 108 -10.84 -7.20 -7.69
CA ARG A 108 -11.70 -8.15 -8.45
C ARG A 108 -12.94 -8.60 -7.71
N SER A 109 -13.13 -8.16 -6.46
CA SER A 109 -14.22 -8.63 -5.61
C SER A 109 -15.36 -7.61 -5.52
N TRP A 110 -16.59 -8.09 -5.72
CA TRP A 110 -17.81 -7.32 -5.43
C TRP A 110 -17.96 -6.95 -3.94
N LYS A 111 -17.18 -7.56 -3.04
CA LYS A 111 -17.06 -7.14 -1.63
C LYS A 111 -16.23 -5.87 -1.45
N ASN A 112 -15.55 -5.41 -2.49
CA ASN A 112 -14.77 -4.18 -2.57
C ASN A 112 -15.24 -3.35 -3.78
N LEU A 113 -16.56 -3.23 -3.94
CA LEU A 113 -17.17 -2.63 -5.13
C LEU A 113 -16.50 -1.30 -5.55
N PRO A 114 -16.23 -0.33 -4.66
CA PRO A 114 -15.57 0.91 -5.06
C PRO A 114 -14.20 0.70 -5.73
N PHE A 115 -13.34 -0.16 -5.18
CA PHE A 115 -12.03 -0.46 -5.75
C PHE A 115 -12.14 -1.28 -7.04
N ALA A 116 -13.10 -2.19 -7.11
CA ALA A 116 -13.39 -2.94 -8.32
C ALA A 116 -13.89 -2.03 -9.44
N THR A 117 -14.70 -1.02 -9.12
CA THR A 117 -15.16 -0.01 -10.08
C THR A 117 -14.00 0.80 -10.66
N VAL A 118 -13.04 1.24 -9.82
CA VAL A 118 -11.84 1.93 -10.31
C VAL A 118 -11.05 1.02 -11.26
N TRP A 119 -10.76 -0.21 -10.84
CA TRP A 119 -10.01 -1.18 -11.65
C TRP A 119 -10.70 -1.51 -12.96
N GLN A 120 -12.00 -1.78 -12.92
CA GLN A 120 -12.78 -2.13 -14.11
C GLN A 120 -12.85 -0.97 -15.10
N THR A 121 -13.00 0.27 -14.61
CA THR A 121 -13.00 1.46 -15.49
C THR A 121 -11.65 1.62 -16.20
N PHE A 122 -10.53 1.34 -15.52
CA PHE A 122 -9.20 1.30 -16.15
C PHE A 122 -9.07 0.15 -17.16
N ASN A 123 -9.59 -1.04 -16.82
CA ASN A 123 -9.48 -2.24 -17.64
C ASN A 123 -10.35 -2.16 -18.91
N ASP A 124 -11.48 -1.45 -18.86
CA ASP A 124 -12.40 -1.27 -19.98
C ASP A 124 -11.99 -0.13 -20.90
N ALA A 125 -11.10 0.75 -20.45
CA ALA A 125 -10.60 1.88 -21.23
C ALA A 125 -9.66 1.41 -22.34
N SER A 126 -9.83 1.98 -23.53
CA SER A 126 -8.88 1.84 -24.63
C SER A 126 -7.57 2.59 -24.34
N TRP A 127 -6.50 2.21 -25.03
CA TRP A 127 -5.21 2.93 -24.93
C TRP A 127 -5.32 4.42 -25.32
N GLU A 128 -6.23 4.76 -26.22
CA GLU A 128 -6.52 6.16 -26.60
C GLU A 128 -7.15 6.92 -25.43
N GLU A 129 -8.12 6.32 -24.74
CA GLU A 129 -8.75 6.89 -23.55
C GLU A 129 -7.77 6.99 -22.36
N ILE A 130 -6.85 6.04 -22.23
CA ILE A 130 -5.76 6.11 -21.23
C ILE A 130 -4.82 7.29 -21.56
N GLY A 131 -4.54 7.52 -22.85
CA GLY A 131 -3.80 8.70 -23.31
C GLY A 131 -4.49 10.02 -22.96
N ASN A 132 -5.81 10.04 -22.89
CA ASN A 132 -6.62 11.14 -22.38
C ASN A 132 -6.99 10.94 -20.90
N SER A 133 -5.98 11.05 -20.03
CA SER A 133 -6.11 10.83 -18.58
C SER A 133 -7.26 11.61 -17.92
N SER A 134 -7.61 12.80 -18.41
CA SER A 134 -8.71 13.61 -17.88
C SER A 134 -10.08 12.96 -18.10
N HIS A 135 -10.30 12.39 -19.29
CA HIS A 135 -11.54 11.68 -19.60
C HIS A 135 -11.69 10.41 -18.74
N LEU A 136 -10.61 9.65 -18.60
CA LEU A 136 -10.60 8.44 -17.76
C LEU A 136 -10.89 8.76 -16.29
N LEU A 137 -10.27 9.80 -15.72
CA LEU A 137 -10.55 10.24 -14.36
C LEU A 137 -12.00 10.69 -14.17
N LEU A 138 -12.57 11.39 -15.15
CA LEU A 138 -13.98 11.78 -15.11
C LEU A 138 -14.92 10.57 -15.14
N GLN A 139 -14.61 9.55 -15.95
CA GLN A 139 -15.38 8.31 -15.97
C GLN A 139 -15.30 7.56 -14.63
N ILE A 140 -14.11 7.45 -14.04
CA ILE A 140 -13.95 6.81 -12.72
C ILE A 140 -14.77 7.54 -11.67
N ARG A 141 -14.69 8.88 -11.62
CA ARG A 141 -15.51 9.70 -10.70
C ARG A 141 -17.00 9.51 -10.92
N LYS A 142 -17.45 9.44 -12.18
CA LYS A 142 -18.85 9.20 -12.53
C LYS A 142 -19.31 7.82 -12.03
N ASN A 143 -18.52 6.78 -12.29
CA ASN A 143 -18.85 5.42 -11.91
C ASN A 143 -18.89 5.25 -10.38
N LEU A 144 -17.95 5.87 -9.65
CA LEU A 144 -17.96 5.89 -8.19
C LEU A 144 -19.18 6.62 -7.61
N ARG A 145 -19.66 7.70 -8.24
CA ARG A 145 -20.88 8.41 -7.81
C ARG A 145 -22.17 7.61 -8.03
N ASN A 146 -22.16 6.68 -9.00
CA ASN A 146 -23.32 5.84 -9.33
C ASN A 146 -23.44 4.60 -8.43
N ILE A 147 -22.49 4.36 -7.53
CA ILE A 147 -22.59 3.28 -6.54
C ILE A 147 -23.69 3.66 -5.54
N ASP A 148 -24.73 2.82 -5.48
CA ASP A 148 -25.86 2.98 -4.58
C ASP A 148 -25.44 2.73 -3.12
N GLU A 149 -25.26 3.82 -2.37
CA GLU A 149 -24.85 3.82 -0.96
C GLU A 149 -25.90 3.21 -0.02
N THR A 150 -27.14 3.03 -0.49
CA THR A 150 -28.24 2.49 0.34
C THR A 150 -28.29 0.97 0.39
N LYS A 151 -27.56 0.29 -0.52
CA LYS A 151 -27.70 -1.17 -0.74
C LYS A 151 -26.66 -2.05 -0.05
N LYS A 152 -25.60 -1.47 0.53
CA LYS A 152 -24.55 -2.14 1.33
C LYS A 152 -23.56 -1.10 1.85
N ASP A 153 -22.89 -1.41 2.95
CA ASP A 153 -21.68 -0.67 3.35
C ASP A 153 -20.60 -0.85 2.26
N HIS A 154 -20.14 0.27 1.70
CA HIS A 154 -19.13 0.32 0.63
C HIS A 154 -17.83 0.87 1.19
N PRO A 155 -17.02 0.02 1.88
CA PRO A 155 -15.85 0.50 2.58
C PRO A 155 -14.86 1.15 1.62
N GLY A 156 -14.46 2.38 1.95
CA GLY A 156 -13.50 3.18 1.21
C GLY A 156 -14.07 3.99 0.04
N LEU A 157 -15.39 4.00 -0.19
CA LEU A 157 -16.00 4.83 -1.24
C LEU A 157 -15.78 6.33 -0.99
N ASP A 158 -15.97 6.77 0.25
CA ASP A 158 -15.71 8.12 0.73
C ASP A 158 -14.24 8.55 0.52
N ILE A 159 -13.32 7.64 0.80
CA ILE A 159 -11.89 7.83 0.62
C ILE A 159 -11.52 7.91 -0.86
N LEU A 160 -12.08 7.03 -1.70
CA LEU A 160 -11.83 7.07 -3.15
C LEU A 160 -12.38 8.34 -3.81
N LYS A 161 -13.49 8.89 -3.32
CA LYS A 161 -14.03 10.19 -3.77
C LYS A 161 -13.11 11.37 -3.44
N ILE A 162 -12.24 11.24 -2.43
CA ILE A 162 -11.22 12.24 -2.08
C ILE A 162 -9.94 12.02 -2.90
N CYS A 163 -9.58 10.75 -3.12
CA CYS A 163 -8.37 10.36 -3.84
C CYS A 163 -8.42 10.64 -5.35
N ILE A 164 -9.58 10.43 -5.97
CA ILE A 164 -9.76 10.44 -7.44
C ILE A 164 -10.58 11.65 -7.85
#